data_AF-A0A923CDJ0-F1
#
_entry.id   AF-A0A923CDJ0-F1
#
_cell.length_a   1.000
_cell.length_b   1.000
_cell.length_c   1.000
_cell.angle_alpha   90.00
_cell.angle_beta   90.00
_cell.angle_gamma   90.00
#
_symmetry.space_group_name_H-M   'P 1'
#
loop_
_entity.id
_entity.type
_entity.pdbx_description
1 polymer ?
#
loop_
_entity_poly.entity_id
_entity_poly.type
_entity_poly.pdbx_seq_one_letter_code
_entity_poly.pdbx_strand_id
1 'polypeptide(L)'
;MSEPEDIPVQQLTSRQARAEHKRLAEAVEAADIAYHQNDAPEMDDAAYDALRRRLVAIEAAFPALKAASSASATVGAKASGKFAKIRHRVPMLSLDNAFTDEAVA
;
A
#
# COMPACT_ATOMS: atom_id res chain seq x y z
N MET A 1 3.53 -31.93 -7.05
CA MET A 1 4.31 -30.70 -7.25
C MET A 1 4.06 -29.83 -6.04
N SER A 2 5.08 -29.52 -5.23
CA SER A 2 4.88 -28.58 -4.12
C SER A 2 4.47 -27.23 -4.67
N GLU A 3 3.42 -26.65 -4.10
CA GLU A 3 3.06 -25.25 -4.32
C GLU A 3 4.25 -24.36 -3.92
N PRO A 4 4.54 -23.27 -4.67
CA PRO A 4 5.65 -22.36 -4.37
C PRO A 4 5.53 -21.67 -2.98
N GLU A 5 4.35 -21.73 -2.37
CA GLU A 5 4.05 -21.24 -1.04
C GLU A 5 4.83 -21.98 0.07
N ASP A 6 5.03 -23.30 -0.08
CA ASP A 6 5.63 -24.17 0.94
C ASP A 6 7.17 -24.19 0.92
N ILE A 7 7.78 -23.65 -0.14
CA ILE A 7 9.24 -23.67 -0.30
C ILE A 7 9.83 -22.52 0.53
N PRO A 8 10.86 -22.74 1.37
CA PRO A 8 11.56 -21.63 2.03
C PRO A 8 12.09 -20.61 1.02
N VAL A 9 11.99 -19.31 1.29
CA VAL A 9 12.40 -18.25 0.34
C VAL A 9 13.83 -18.45 -0.17
N GLN A 10 14.71 -18.96 0.68
CA GLN A 10 16.12 -19.22 0.42
C GLN A 10 16.35 -20.33 -0.62
N GLN A 11 15.36 -21.17 -0.87
CA GLN A 11 15.43 -22.30 -1.80
C GLN A 11 14.70 -22.02 -3.13
N LEU A 12 14.09 -20.85 -3.29
CA LEU A 12 13.41 -20.48 -4.53
C LEU A 12 14.41 -20.22 -5.65
N THR A 13 14.13 -20.71 -6.85
CA THR A 13 14.83 -20.26 -8.06
C THR A 13 14.36 -18.87 -8.47
N SER A 14 15.16 -18.12 -9.24
CA SER A 14 14.77 -16.78 -9.72
C SER A 14 13.49 -16.78 -10.57
N ARG A 15 13.11 -17.92 -11.18
CA ARG A 15 11.84 -18.06 -11.92
C ARG A 15 10.67 -18.28 -10.97
N GLN A 16 10.83 -19.14 -9.97
CA GLN A 16 9.81 -19.39 -8.95
C GLN A 16 9.57 -18.14 -8.08
N ALA A 17 10.65 -17.48 -7.66
CA ALA A 17 10.57 -16.23 -6.90
C ALA A 17 9.80 -15.14 -7.66
N ARG A 18 9.99 -15.03 -8.98
CA ARG A 18 9.22 -14.10 -9.83
C ARG A 18 7.73 -14.44 -9.90
N ALA A 19 7.41 -15.72 -10.08
CA ALA A 19 6.02 -16.16 -10.14
C ALA A 19 5.31 -15.93 -8.80
N GLU A 20 5.96 -16.30 -7.70
CA GLU A 20 5.40 -16.14 -6.36
C GLU A 20 5.32 -14.67 -5.93
N HIS A 21 6.34 -13.87 -6.25
CA HIS A 21 6.30 -12.42 -6.02
C HIS A 21 5.12 -11.76 -6.73
N LYS A 22 4.87 -12.12 -8.01
CA LYS A 22 3.74 -11.61 -8.76
C LYS A 22 2.41 -11.98 -8.10
N ARG A 23 2.23 -13.25 -7.73
CA ARG A 23 1.01 -13.75 -7.08
C ARG A 23 0.74 -13.05 -5.75
N LEU A 24 1.77 -12.93 -4.91
CA LEU A 24 1.66 -12.26 -3.61
C LEU A 24 1.42 -10.76 -3.76
N ALA A 25 2.06 -10.09 -4.71
CA ALA A 25 1.83 -8.68 -4.98
C ALA A 25 0.39 -8.41 -5.41
N GLU A 26 -0.15 -9.22 -6.32
CA GLU A 26 -1.56 -9.13 -6.75
C GLU A 26 -2.53 -9.37 -5.59
N ALA A 27 -2.26 -10.37 -4.73
CA ALA A 27 -3.10 -10.66 -3.57
C ALA A 27 -3.08 -9.54 -2.52
N VAL A 28 -1.91 -8.99 -2.21
CA VAL A 28 -1.78 -7.85 -1.27
C VAL A 28 -2.47 -6.61 -1.84
N GLU A 29 -2.31 -6.31 -3.13
CA GLU A 29 -2.97 -5.16 -3.76
C GLU A 29 -4.50 -5.30 -3.76
N ALA A 30 -5.02 -6.50 -4.04
CA ALA A 30 -6.46 -6.77 -3.96
C ALA A 30 -6.99 -6.58 -2.53
N ALA A 31 -6.27 -7.09 -1.53
CA ALA A 31 -6.64 -6.93 -0.13
C ALA A 31 -6.59 -5.45 0.33
N ASP A 32 -5.56 -4.71 -0.09
CA ASP A 32 -5.45 -3.27 0.19
C ASP A 32 -6.62 -2.48 -0.40
N ILE A 33 -7.05 -2.80 -1.63
CA ILE A 33 -8.22 -2.18 -2.27
C ILE A 33 -9.50 -2.52 -1.49
N ALA A 34 -9.69 -3.80 -1.16
CA ALA A 34 -10.86 -4.28 -0.44
C ALA A 34 -10.99 -3.60 0.94
N TYR A 35 -9.88 -3.50 1.68
CA TYR A 35 -9.83 -2.88 3.01
C TYR A 35 -9.95 -1.35 2.93
N HIS A 36 -9.13 -0.67 2.12
CA HIS A 36 -9.03 0.79 2.16
C HIS A 36 -10.02 1.53 1.26
N GLN A 37 -10.50 0.93 0.18
CA GLN A 37 -11.37 1.62 -0.79
C GLN A 37 -12.81 1.15 -0.71
N ASN A 38 -13.02 -0.15 -0.48
CA ASN A 38 -14.35 -0.75 -0.55
C ASN A 38 -14.98 -1.00 0.83
N ASP A 39 -14.24 -0.82 1.92
CA ASP A 39 -14.67 -1.14 3.30
C ASP A 39 -15.25 -2.57 3.40
N ALA A 40 -14.66 -3.50 2.63
CA ALA A 40 -15.14 -4.87 2.44
C ALA A 40 -13.96 -5.85 2.54
N PRO A 41 -13.31 -5.98 3.73
CA PRO A 41 -12.19 -6.89 3.89
C PRO A 41 -12.59 -8.35 3.65
N GLU A 42 -11.95 -8.98 2.66
CA GLU A 42 -12.18 -10.38 2.29
C GLU A 42 -11.27 -11.35 3.08
N MET A 43 -10.25 -10.83 3.76
CA MET A 43 -9.28 -11.62 4.52
C MET A 43 -9.08 -11.04 5.92
N ASP A 44 -8.72 -11.91 6.87
CA ASP A 44 -8.33 -11.46 8.21
C ASP A 44 -6.92 -10.82 8.21
N ASP A 45 -6.65 -10.03 9.24
CA ASP A 45 -5.39 -9.32 9.40
C ASP A 45 -4.18 -10.26 9.46
N ALA A 46 -4.33 -11.46 10.05
CA ALA A 46 -3.23 -12.40 10.21
C ALA A 46 -2.81 -13.04 8.88
N ALA A 47 -3.78 -13.33 8.02
CA ALA A 47 -3.58 -13.83 6.67
C ALA A 47 -2.95 -12.75 5.80
N TYR A 48 -3.44 -11.52 5.87
CA TYR A 48 -2.84 -10.38 5.16
C TYR A 48 -1.37 -10.20 5.56
N ASP A 49 -1.10 -10.20 6.87
CA ASP A 49 0.24 -10.09 7.42
C ASP A 49 1.16 -11.22 6.95
N ALA A 50 0.67 -12.45 6.87
CA ALA A 50 1.44 -13.58 6.40
C ALA A 50 1.85 -13.42 4.92
N LEU A 51 0.91 -13.00 4.06
CA LEU A 51 1.20 -12.70 2.65
C LEU A 51 2.24 -11.58 2.53
N ARG A 52 2.06 -10.51 3.30
CA ARG A 52 2.94 -9.33 3.24
C ARG A 52 4.35 -9.64 3.75
N ARG A 53 4.49 -10.37 4.85
CA ARG A 53 5.80 -10.83 5.35
C ARG A 53 6.51 -11.71 4.32
N ARG A 54 5.78 -12.61 3.66
CA ARG A 54 6.33 -13.48 2.62
C ARG A 54 6.80 -12.69 1.40
N LEU A 55 6.01 -11.72 0.95
CA LEU A 55 6.37 -10.82 -0.15
C LEU A 55 7.67 -10.07 0.15
N VAL A 56 7.76 -9.46 1.34
CA VAL A 56 8.96 -8.73 1.80
C VAL A 56 10.18 -9.66 1.89
N ALA A 57 10.00 -10.89 2.38
CA ALA A 57 11.08 -11.86 2.45
C ALA A 57 11.62 -12.22 1.05
N ILE A 58 10.74 -12.40 0.06
CA ILE A 58 11.14 -12.66 -1.34
C ILE A 58 11.88 -11.45 -1.91
N GLU A 59 11.40 -10.24 -1.66
CA GLU A 59 12.07 -9.02 -2.13
C GLU A 59 13.44 -8.79 -1.48
N ALA A 60 13.61 -9.19 -0.21
CA ALA A 60 14.89 -9.15 0.47
C ALA A 60 15.89 -10.15 -0.13
N ALA A 61 15.42 -11.35 -0.51
CA ALA A 61 16.25 -12.37 -1.15
C ALA A 61 16.54 -12.06 -2.63
N PHE A 62 15.62 -11.37 -3.31
CA PHE A 62 15.72 -11.03 -4.73
C PHE A 62 15.49 -9.52 -4.96
N PRO A 63 16.49 -8.66 -4.70
CA PRO A 63 16.34 -7.20 -4.77
C PRO A 63 15.85 -6.67 -6.12
N ALA A 64 16.13 -7.38 -7.22
CA ALA A 64 15.66 -7.03 -8.56
C ALA A 64 14.12 -7.04 -8.68
N LEU A 65 13.41 -7.80 -7.83
CA LEU A 65 11.95 -7.90 -7.87
C LEU A 65 11.27 -6.72 -7.17
N LYS A 66 11.93 -6.15 -6.17
CA LYS A 66 11.44 -4.96 -5.46
C LYS A 66 11.35 -3.73 -6.38
N ALA A 67 12.25 -3.59 -7.33
CA ALA A 67 12.20 -2.48 -8.30
C ALA A 67 11.03 -2.62 -9.30
N ALA A 68 10.51 -3.83 -9.49
CA ALA A 68 9.46 -4.14 -10.45
C ALA A 68 8.03 -4.07 -9.84
N SER A 69 7.90 -4.07 -8.52
CA SER A 69 6.60 -3.99 -7.83
C SER A 69 6.60 -2.88 -6.79
N SER A 70 5.53 -2.08 -6.79
CA SER A 70 5.26 -1.10 -5.75
C SER A 70 4.43 -1.66 -4.60
N ALA A 71 3.98 -2.92 -4.67
CA ALA A 71 3.00 -3.47 -3.72
C ALA A 71 3.52 -3.45 -2.26
N SER A 72 4.80 -3.75 -2.03
CA SER A 72 5.38 -3.67 -0.67
C SER A 72 5.72 -2.23 -0.25
N ALA A 73 5.97 -1.33 -1.21
CA ALA A 73 6.46 0.02 -1.00
C ALA A 73 5.36 1.08 -0.91
N THR A 74 4.13 0.75 -1.33
CA THR A 74 3.00 1.67 -1.29
C THR A 74 2.45 1.68 0.14
N VAL A 75 2.65 2.81 0.84
CA VAL A 75 1.98 3.09 2.10
C VAL A 75 0.90 4.14 1.82
N GLY A 76 -0.36 3.75 2.02
CA GLY A 76 -1.54 4.59 1.77
C GLY A 76 -2.15 4.37 0.39
N ALA A 77 -3.47 4.57 0.29
CA ALA A 77 -4.19 4.43 -0.96
C ALA A 77 -3.85 5.58 -1.94
N LYS A 78 -3.83 5.27 -3.24
CA LYS A 78 -3.75 6.31 -4.28
C LYS A 78 -4.92 7.28 -4.11
N ALA A 79 -4.62 8.57 -3.96
CA ALA A 79 -5.65 9.60 -3.84
C ALA A 79 -6.65 9.48 -4.99
N SER A 80 -7.95 9.51 -4.68
CA SER A 80 -8.98 9.38 -5.72
C SER A 80 -8.81 10.50 -6.76
N GLY A 81 -8.72 10.13 -8.04
CA GLY A 81 -8.65 11.10 -9.14
C GLY A 81 -9.96 11.85 -9.40
N LYS A 82 -11.00 11.62 -8.58
CA LYS A 82 -12.34 12.19 -8.73
C LYS A 82 -12.39 13.68 -8.42
N PHE A 83 -11.42 14.20 -7.67
CA PHE A 83 -11.37 15.61 -7.31
C PHE A 83 -10.39 16.36 -8.20
N ALA A 84 -10.94 17.08 -9.18
CA ALA A 84 -10.16 18.07 -9.93
C ALA A 84 -9.88 19.28 -9.01
N LYS A 85 -8.69 19.89 -9.15
CA LYS A 85 -8.43 21.18 -8.51
C LYS A 85 -9.37 22.22 -9.12
N ILE A 86 -10.17 22.87 -8.28
CA ILE A 86 -11.08 23.94 -8.69
C ILE A 86 -10.60 25.24 -8.06
N ARG A 87 -10.57 26.32 -8.84
CA ARG A 87 -10.24 27.65 -8.33
C ARG A 87 -11.47 28.25 -7.65
N HIS A 88 -11.34 28.65 -6.39
CA HIS A 88 -12.39 29.41 -5.70
C HIS A 88 -12.60 30.77 -6.41
N ARG A 89 -13.86 31.10 -6.72
CA ARG A 89 -14.23 32.35 -7.41
C ARG A 89 -13.94 33.59 -6.57
N VAL A 90 -14.06 33.46 -5.25
CA VAL A 90 -13.69 34.47 -4.26
C VAL A 90 -12.60 33.84 -3.37
N PRO A 91 -11.54 34.59 -2.99
CA PRO A 91 -10.54 34.06 -2.07
C PRO A 91 -11.18 33.57 -0.77
N MET A 92 -10.78 32.38 -0.31
CA MET A 92 -11.08 31.95 1.06
C MET A 92 -10.13 32.70 1.98
N LEU A 93 -10.61 33.78 2.59
CA LEU A 93 -9.85 34.51 3.61
C LEU A 93 -9.77 33.65 4.86
N SER A 94 -8.58 33.54 5.48
CA SER A 94 -8.48 33.01 6.83
C SER A 94 -8.83 34.11 7.83
N LEU A 95 -9.18 33.69 9.04
CA LEU A 95 -9.21 34.62 10.16
C LEU A 95 -7.79 34.99 10.56
N ASP A 96 -7.65 36.18 11.13
CA ASP A 96 -6.40 36.61 11.76
C ASP A 96 -6.29 35.97 13.14
N ASN A 97 -5.06 35.74 13.60
CA ASN A 97 -4.85 35.13 14.91
C ASN A 97 -4.86 36.20 16.01
N ALA A 98 -5.47 35.89 17.16
CA ALA A 98 -5.38 36.70 18.37
C ALA A 98 -4.91 35.81 19.53
N PHE A 99 -3.78 36.15 20.14
CA PHE A 99 -3.15 35.36 21.21
C PHE A 99 -3.15 36.06 22.59
N THR A 100 -3.59 37.32 22.65
CA THR A 100 -3.74 38.08 23.90
C THR A 100 -5.07 38.82 23.88
N ASP A 101 -5.57 39.19 25.06
CA ASP A 101 -6.87 39.84 25.19
C ASP A 101 -6.91 41.20 24.47
N GLU A 102 -5.76 41.90 24.39
CA GLU A 102 -5.63 43.16 23.65
C GLU A 102 -5.76 43.00 22.13
N ALA A 103 -5.51 41.80 21.60
CA ALA A 103 -5.62 41.51 20.17
C ALA A 103 -7.07 41.23 19.71
N VAL A 104 -8.03 41.17 20.64
CA VAL A 104 -9.45 40.86 20.38
C VAL A 104 -10.35 42.12 20.40
N ALA A 105 -9.79 43.29 20.70
CA ALA A 105 -10.54 44.53 20.95
C ALA A 105 -11.02 45.28 19.69
#